data_AF-A0A840XXP0-F1
#
_entry.id   AF-A0A840XXP0-F1
#
_cell.length_a   1.000
_cell.length_b   1.000
_cell.length_c   1.000
_cell.angle_alpha   90.00
_cell.angle_beta   90.00
_cell.angle_gamma   90.00
#
_symmetry.space_group_name_H-M   'P 1'
#
loop_
_entity.id
_entity.type
_entity.pdbx_description
1 polymer ?
#
loop_
_entity_poly.entity_id
_entity_poly.type
_entity_poly.pdbx_seq_one_letter_code
_entity_poly.pdbx_strand_id
1 'polypeptide(L)'
;MVLAPDLISSASASSPNRGGAKHVSAAQAAAPTASQAEPVRQNRFSGAKAARRGTGRGEMPSEVSSFTSISCVPYVRMVTGIQITGNGGTWWNNAAGLYQRGNRPEPGAVLVFRASGGMRSGHVAVVEQQVSAREITIHHANWEGPGIRKGTVMRNVSVMDVSEDNDWTAVRVQVGHDSDAHGRTYATYGFIFDRPEGMTAPRGPIMVRDSRPLQEVAEAPAPSSHLRFINTSVGGLGVEAAR
;
A
#
# COMPACT_ATOMS: atom_id res chain seq x y z
N MET A 1 17.48 -57.83 -40.82
CA MET A 1 18.95 -58.04 -40.79
C MET A 1 19.53 -56.86 -40.02
N VAL A 2 19.65 -56.97 -38.69
CA VAL A 2 20.93 -57.04 -37.91
C VAL A 2 21.56 -55.63 -37.78
N LEU A 3 21.88 -55.02 -36.63
CA LEU A 3 21.80 -55.29 -35.18
C LEU A 3 22.12 -53.95 -34.48
N ALA A 4 21.58 -53.68 -33.28
CA ALA A 4 22.23 -52.81 -32.29
C ALA A 4 23.30 -53.62 -31.52
N PRO A 5 24.20 -52.97 -30.76
CA PRO A 5 24.08 -53.14 -29.31
C PRO A 5 24.47 -51.91 -28.44
N ASP A 6 23.94 -51.96 -27.21
CA ASP A 6 24.24 -51.20 -26.00
C ASP A 6 25.68 -51.37 -25.45
N LEU A 7 26.13 -50.49 -24.54
CA LEU A 7 26.34 -50.77 -23.10
C LEU A 7 27.25 -49.73 -22.36
N ILE A 8 26.62 -48.99 -21.42
CA ILE A 8 26.92 -48.70 -19.98
C ILE A 8 28.36 -48.67 -19.39
N SER A 9 28.48 -47.84 -18.32
CA SER A 9 29.30 -47.96 -17.08
C SER A 9 30.41 -46.88 -16.94
N SER A 10 30.65 -46.17 -15.82
CA SER A 10 30.35 -46.34 -14.39
C SER A 10 30.39 -44.99 -13.64
N ALA A 11 29.64 -44.89 -12.54
CA ALA A 11 29.78 -43.85 -11.52
C ALA A 11 30.96 -44.13 -10.56
N SER A 12 31.57 -43.10 -9.97
CA SER A 12 31.97 -43.10 -8.55
C SER A 12 32.44 -41.72 -8.05
N ALA A 13 31.91 -41.36 -6.89
CA ALA A 13 32.22 -40.20 -6.08
C ALA A 13 33.60 -40.32 -5.41
N SER A 14 34.22 -39.19 -5.04
CA SER A 14 34.92 -39.02 -3.74
C SER A 14 35.45 -37.60 -3.57
N SER A 15 35.01 -36.96 -2.48
CA SER A 15 35.72 -35.92 -1.73
C SER A 15 36.16 -36.61 -0.42
N PRO A 16 37.38 -36.38 0.13
CA PRO A 16 37.48 -35.32 1.14
C PRO A 16 38.87 -34.64 1.30
N ASN A 17 38.82 -33.36 1.67
CA ASN A 17 39.46 -32.65 2.80
C ASN A 17 40.97 -32.75 3.15
N ARG A 18 41.46 -31.58 3.65
CA ARG A 18 42.57 -31.27 4.59
C ARG A 18 43.99 -31.02 4.08
N GLY A 19 44.50 -29.84 4.45
CA GLY A 19 45.78 -29.71 5.15
C GLY A 19 46.55 -28.43 4.84
N GLY A 20 46.70 -27.54 5.82
CA GLY A 20 47.64 -26.42 5.70
C GLY A 20 47.49 -25.28 6.71
N ALA A 21 47.58 -25.58 8.01
CA ALA A 21 47.86 -24.57 9.04
C ALA A 21 48.99 -25.08 9.93
N LYS A 22 50.03 -24.25 10.18
CA LYS A 22 50.85 -24.21 11.41
C LYS A 22 51.34 -22.76 11.60
N HIS A 23 50.88 -22.04 12.64
CA HIS A 23 51.44 -21.90 14.01
C HIS A 23 52.76 -21.11 14.02
N VAL A 24 53.01 -20.13 14.91
CA VAL A 24 53.10 -20.21 16.38
C VAL A 24 53.17 -18.78 16.96
N SER A 25 52.34 -18.42 17.96
CA SER A 25 52.65 -18.30 19.42
C SER A 25 53.32 -16.97 19.83
N ALA A 26 53.06 -16.36 20.99
CA ALA A 26 52.14 -16.63 22.11
C ALA A 26 52.18 -15.43 23.10
N ALA A 27 51.19 -15.43 24.02
CA ALA A 27 51.29 -15.03 25.43
C ALA A 27 51.38 -13.52 25.78
N GLN A 28 50.79 -13.00 26.86
CA GLN A 28 49.82 -13.47 27.86
C GLN A 28 49.30 -12.25 28.64
N ALA A 29 48.20 -12.42 29.37
CA ALA A 29 47.47 -11.43 30.15
C ALA A 29 48.21 -10.93 31.41
N ALA A 30 47.85 -9.72 31.88
CA ALA A 30 47.52 -9.39 33.28
C ALA A 30 47.23 -7.88 33.47
N ALA A 31 46.14 -7.54 34.16
CA ALA A 31 45.96 -6.27 34.88
C ALA A 31 46.58 -6.41 36.30
N PRO A 32 46.94 -5.34 37.05
CA PRO A 32 45.94 -4.50 37.73
C PRO A 32 46.32 -3.04 38.13
N THR A 33 45.30 -2.28 38.56
CA THR A 33 45.19 -1.14 39.52
C THR A 33 45.96 0.21 39.40
N ALA A 34 45.16 1.28 39.62
CA ALA A 34 45.38 2.52 40.39
C ALA A 34 45.96 3.81 39.74
N SER A 35 45.02 4.78 39.61
CA SER A 35 45.07 6.18 40.09
C SER A 35 46.13 7.14 39.53
N GLN A 36 45.69 8.21 38.84
CA GLN A 36 46.06 9.61 39.11
C GLN A 36 45.13 10.60 38.37
N ALA A 37 45.00 11.78 38.98
CA ALA A 37 43.99 12.82 38.83
C ALA A 37 44.04 13.72 37.57
N GLU A 38 42.94 14.44 37.34
CA GLU A 38 42.72 15.59 36.43
C GLU A 38 43.79 16.72 36.55
N PRO A 39 43.92 17.58 35.51
CA PRO A 39 43.22 18.87 35.58
C PRO A 39 42.56 19.35 34.28
N VAL A 40 41.34 19.87 34.47
CA VAL A 40 40.59 20.87 33.71
C VAL A 40 41.46 21.88 32.93
N ARG A 41 41.16 22.09 31.64
CA ARG A 41 41.64 23.26 30.87
C ARG A 41 40.46 24.04 30.29
N GLN A 42 40.15 25.14 30.96
CA GLN A 42 39.23 26.19 30.54
C GLN A 42 39.84 26.99 29.40
N ASN A 43 39.13 27.12 28.27
CA ASN A 43 39.51 28.11 27.25
C ASN A 43 38.64 29.36 27.43
N ARG A 44 39.20 30.33 28.15
CA ARG A 44 38.75 31.71 28.22
C ARG A 44 39.38 32.49 27.08
N PHE A 45 38.57 33.10 26.22
CA PHE A 45 38.97 34.29 25.49
C PHE A 45 37.95 35.39 25.75
N SER A 46 38.38 36.34 26.57
CA SER A 46 37.72 37.63 26.78
C SER A 46 38.10 38.59 25.65
N GLY A 47 37.15 39.37 25.17
CA GLY A 47 37.37 40.54 24.33
C GLY A 47 36.11 41.40 24.28
N ALA A 48 36.04 42.41 25.13
CA ALA A 48 34.91 43.34 25.26
C ALA A 48 35.09 44.56 24.35
N LYS A 49 33.99 45.11 23.79
CA LYS A 49 33.51 46.48 24.05
C LYS A 49 32.36 46.93 23.13
N ALA A 50 31.45 47.67 23.77
CA ALA A 50 30.70 48.84 23.31
C ALA A 50 29.34 48.66 22.60
N ALA A 51 28.31 48.91 23.43
CA ALA A 51 26.93 49.28 23.15
C ALA A 51 26.68 50.12 21.88
N ARG A 52 25.57 49.82 21.19
CA ARG A 52 24.66 50.84 20.65
C ARG A 52 23.19 50.44 20.86
N ARG A 53 22.47 51.45 21.33
CA ARG A 53 21.05 51.53 21.70
C ARG A 53 20.21 51.43 20.43
N GLY A 54 19.33 50.44 20.34
CA GLY A 54 18.38 50.25 19.23
C GLY A 54 16.96 50.22 19.78
N THR A 55 16.22 51.29 19.50
CA THR A 55 14.80 51.52 19.79
C THR A 55 13.89 50.44 19.21
N GLY A 56 12.80 50.18 19.93
CA GLY A 56 11.83 49.11 19.68
C GLY A 56 11.27 49.02 18.26
N ARG A 57 11.02 47.79 17.86
CA ARG A 57 10.15 47.43 16.74
C ARG A 57 9.18 46.39 17.29
N GLY A 58 7.89 46.69 17.14
CA GLY A 58 6.79 45.92 17.72
C GLY A 58 6.92 44.42 17.48
N GLU A 59 6.77 43.68 18.57
CA GLU A 59 6.48 42.26 18.58
C GLU A 59 5.14 42.06 17.85
N MET A 60 5.20 41.81 16.55
CA MET A 60 4.06 41.25 15.83
C MET A 60 4.04 39.77 16.20
N PRO A 61 2.94 39.23 16.76
CA PRO A 61 2.85 37.80 17.02
C PRO A 61 2.99 37.10 15.68
N SER A 62 4.10 36.38 15.51
CA SER A 62 4.30 35.47 14.40
C SER A 62 3.40 34.25 14.61
N GLU A 63 2.10 34.43 14.39
CA GLU A 63 1.20 33.34 14.00
C GLU A 63 1.48 32.98 12.53
N VAL A 64 2.71 32.56 12.26
CA VAL A 64 3.01 31.87 11.01
C VAL A 64 2.48 30.47 11.19
N SER A 65 1.32 30.21 10.59
CA SER A 65 0.69 28.89 10.48
C SER A 65 1.74 27.80 10.34
N SER A 66 1.88 26.99 11.38
CA SER A 66 2.54 25.69 11.27
C SER A 66 1.70 24.85 10.33
N PHE A 67 2.01 24.88 9.03
CA PHE A 67 1.54 23.86 8.11
C PHE A 67 2.20 22.56 8.56
N THR A 68 1.50 21.80 9.40
CA THR A 68 1.99 20.57 10.00
C THR A 68 2.42 19.63 8.88
N SER A 69 3.73 19.39 8.78
CA SER A 69 4.28 18.41 7.86
C SER A 69 3.81 17.02 8.29
N ILE A 70 2.82 16.48 7.58
CA ILE A 70 2.26 15.16 7.88
C ILE A 70 3.05 14.09 7.13
N SER A 71 3.40 13.01 7.82
CA SER A 71 4.05 11.84 7.22
C SER A 71 3.05 10.97 6.45
N CYS A 72 3.56 10.11 5.56
CA CYS A 72 2.71 9.23 4.74
C CYS A 72 1.82 8.30 5.56
N VAL A 73 2.37 7.64 6.58
CA VAL A 73 1.65 6.70 7.46
C VAL A 73 0.44 7.36 8.17
N PRO A 74 0.60 8.44 8.96
CA PRO A 74 -0.54 9.08 9.62
C PRO A 74 -1.55 9.65 8.61
N TYR A 75 -1.09 10.14 7.46
CA TYR A 75 -1.97 10.58 6.39
C TYR A 75 -2.85 9.44 5.87
N VAL A 76 -2.26 8.30 5.50
CA VAL A 76 -3.00 7.14 4.99
C VAL A 76 -3.99 6.60 6.02
N ARG A 77 -3.61 6.51 7.30
CA ARG A 77 -4.52 6.09 8.37
C ARG A 77 -5.73 7.02 8.49
N MET A 78 -5.50 8.33 8.44
CA MET A 78 -6.57 9.32 8.51
C MET A 78 -7.55 9.23 7.33
N VAL A 79 -7.04 8.94 6.12
CA VAL A 79 -7.87 8.87 4.91
C VAL A 79 -8.63 7.54 4.79
N THR A 80 -7.97 6.43 5.14
CA THR A 80 -8.51 5.08 4.89
C THR A 80 -9.15 4.42 6.11
N GLY A 81 -8.84 4.87 7.33
CA GLY A 81 -9.27 4.20 8.55
C GLY A 81 -8.48 2.92 8.89
N ILE A 82 -7.54 2.48 8.04
CA ILE A 82 -6.69 1.32 8.31
C ILE A 82 -5.82 1.57 9.55
N GLN A 83 -5.81 0.61 10.48
CA GLN A 83 -5.16 0.78 11.79
C GLN A 83 -3.79 0.08 11.89
N ILE A 84 -3.06 0.00 10.78
CA ILE A 84 -1.70 -0.58 10.74
C ILE A 84 -0.67 0.40 11.30
N THR A 85 0.25 -0.10 12.12
CA THR A 85 1.36 0.66 12.70
C THR A 85 2.69 0.36 12.01
N GLY A 86 3.71 1.17 12.28
CA GLY A 86 5.06 0.99 11.72
C GLY A 86 5.36 1.88 10.52
N ASN A 87 6.54 1.67 9.93
CA ASN A 87 7.03 2.41 8.77
C ASN A 87 6.29 1.99 7.49
N GLY A 88 6.30 2.85 6.45
CA GLY A 88 5.58 2.57 5.21
C GLY A 88 5.89 1.20 4.59
N GLY A 89 7.18 0.83 4.51
CA GLY A 89 7.59 -0.46 3.94
C GLY A 89 7.27 -1.67 4.83
N THR A 90 7.02 -1.49 6.14
CA THR A 90 6.65 -2.60 7.03
C THR A 90 5.16 -2.90 7.00
N TRP A 91 4.33 -2.00 6.45
CA TRP A 91 2.88 -2.17 6.38
C TRP A 91 2.45 -3.45 5.67
N TRP A 92 3.18 -3.88 4.65
CA TRP A 92 2.85 -5.11 3.92
C TRP A 92 2.81 -6.35 4.82
N ASN A 93 3.79 -6.46 5.73
CA ASN A 93 3.86 -7.57 6.67
C ASN A 93 2.89 -7.37 7.83
N ASN A 94 2.74 -6.14 8.31
CA ASN A 94 1.85 -5.83 9.43
C ASN A 94 0.35 -5.94 9.06
N ALA A 95 0.03 -5.88 7.76
CA ALA A 95 -1.32 -6.14 7.25
C ALA A 95 -1.69 -7.63 7.23
N ALA A 96 -0.69 -8.53 7.22
CA ALA A 96 -0.93 -9.97 7.11
C ALA A 96 -1.76 -10.48 8.31
N GLY A 97 -2.76 -11.30 8.03
CA GLY A 97 -3.74 -11.80 8.98
C GLY A 97 -4.86 -10.82 9.33
N LEU A 98 -4.75 -9.54 8.96
CA LEU A 98 -5.65 -8.48 9.40
C LEU A 98 -6.43 -7.85 8.25
N TYR A 99 -5.75 -7.55 7.15
CA TYR A 99 -6.32 -6.87 5.98
C TYR A 99 -6.01 -7.66 4.72
N GLN A 100 -6.94 -7.64 3.76
CA GLN A 100 -6.68 -8.24 2.45
C GLN A 100 -5.53 -7.52 1.75
N ARG A 101 -4.73 -8.31 1.04
CA ARG A 101 -3.60 -7.86 0.22
C ARG A 101 -3.72 -8.42 -1.18
N GLY A 102 -3.20 -7.71 -2.16
CA GLY A 102 -3.18 -8.17 -3.54
C GLY A 102 -2.44 -7.21 -4.47
N ASN A 103 -2.47 -7.51 -5.77
CA ASN A 103 -1.70 -6.79 -6.79
C ASN A 103 -2.57 -5.96 -7.73
N ARG A 104 -3.89 -6.03 -7.58
CA ARG A 104 -4.81 -5.27 -8.42
C ARG A 104 -5.18 -3.96 -7.69
N PRO A 105 -5.01 -2.79 -8.33
CA PRO A 105 -5.43 -1.53 -7.72
C PRO A 105 -6.95 -1.46 -7.59
N GLU A 106 -7.40 -0.85 -6.50
CA GLU A 106 -8.80 -0.47 -6.28
C GLU A 106 -8.83 0.94 -5.67
N PRO A 107 -9.82 1.78 -5.96
CA PRO A 107 -10.05 3.03 -5.24
C PRO A 107 -10.09 2.80 -3.71
N GLY A 108 -9.40 3.65 -2.97
CA GLY A 108 -9.25 3.55 -1.51
C GLY A 108 -8.23 2.52 -1.03
N ALA A 109 -7.68 1.66 -1.90
CA ALA A 109 -6.61 0.75 -1.52
C ALA A 109 -5.31 1.50 -1.21
N VAL A 110 -4.45 0.91 -0.39
CA VAL A 110 -3.15 1.48 -0.03
C VAL A 110 -2.04 0.80 -0.81
N LEU A 111 -1.39 1.54 -1.71
CA LEU A 111 -0.17 1.11 -2.39
C LEU A 111 1.02 1.16 -1.43
N VAL A 112 1.76 0.06 -1.31
CA VAL A 112 2.92 -0.07 -0.42
C VAL A 112 4.22 -0.13 -1.21
N PHE A 113 5.08 0.88 -1.00
CA PHE A 113 6.41 0.96 -1.59
C PHE A 113 7.45 0.27 -0.71
N ARG A 114 8.34 -0.50 -1.34
CA ARG A 114 9.46 -1.17 -0.68
C ARG A 114 10.51 -0.14 -0.27
N ALA A 115 11.21 -0.43 0.82
CA ALA A 115 12.37 0.34 1.20
C ALA A 115 13.44 0.26 0.09
N SER A 116 13.99 1.40 -0.30
CA SER A 116 15.05 1.51 -1.32
C SER A 116 15.93 2.71 -1.02
N GLY A 117 17.11 2.82 -1.66
CA GLY A 117 18.17 3.79 -1.30
C GLY A 117 17.68 5.15 -0.79
N GLY A 118 16.91 5.89 -1.60
CA GLY A 118 16.38 7.22 -1.25
C GLY A 118 15.01 7.22 -0.54
N MET A 119 14.53 6.07 -0.07
CA MET A 119 13.24 5.88 0.61
C MET A 119 13.41 4.74 1.61
N ARG A 120 14.24 4.98 2.64
CA ARG A 120 14.76 3.92 3.53
C ARG A 120 13.68 3.26 4.38
N SER A 121 12.63 4.01 4.72
CA SER A 121 11.49 3.52 5.50
C SER A 121 10.39 2.90 4.63
N GLY A 122 10.57 2.85 3.30
CA GLY A 122 9.47 2.64 2.35
C GLY A 122 8.47 3.79 2.37
N HIS A 123 7.33 3.60 1.72
CA HIS A 123 6.28 4.63 1.62
C HIS A 123 4.91 3.99 1.44
N VAL A 124 3.86 4.73 1.76
CA VAL A 124 2.47 4.31 1.53
C VAL A 124 1.68 5.45 0.91
N ALA A 125 0.77 5.11 0.00
CA ALA A 125 -0.10 6.05 -0.68
C ALA A 125 -1.50 5.47 -0.87
N VAL A 126 -2.52 6.31 -0.88
CA VAL A 126 -3.91 5.90 -1.11
C VAL A 126 -4.21 6.01 -2.60
N VAL A 127 -4.80 4.99 -3.19
CA VAL A 127 -5.31 5.02 -4.56
C VAL A 127 -6.59 5.84 -4.58
N GLU A 128 -6.63 6.87 -5.42
CA GLU A 128 -7.87 7.61 -5.70
C GLU A 128 -8.71 6.86 -6.73
N GLN A 129 -8.11 6.59 -7.89
CA GLN A 129 -8.78 5.91 -8.99
C GLN A 129 -7.78 5.17 -9.89
N GLN A 130 -8.31 4.17 -10.60
CA GLN A 130 -7.60 3.50 -11.68
C GLN A 130 -7.98 4.16 -13.02
N VAL A 131 -7.00 4.79 -13.67
CA VAL A 131 -7.17 5.51 -14.94
C VAL A 131 -7.10 4.53 -16.11
N SER A 132 -6.19 3.55 -16.04
CA SER A 132 -6.03 2.53 -17.08
C SER A 132 -5.54 1.20 -16.47
N ALA A 133 -5.29 0.21 -17.33
CA ALA A 133 -4.71 -1.07 -16.89
C ALA A 133 -3.36 -0.90 -16.20
N ARG A 134 -2.60 0.16 -16.52
CA ARG A 134 -1.25 0.44 -16.01
C ARG A 134 -1.10 1.83 -15.38
N GLU A 135 -2.20 2.55 -15.16
CA GLU A 135 -2.16 3.88 -14.57
C GLU A 135 -3.19 4.03 -13.47
N ILE A 136 -2.75 4.59 -12.35
CA ILE A 136 -3.59 5.00 -11.23
C ILE A 136 -3.23 6.43 -10.83
N THR A 137 -4.15 7.11 -10.17
CA THR A 137 -3.81 8.32 -9.41
C THR A 137 -3.83 8.02 -7.92
N ILE A 138 -2.92 8.65 -7.18
CA ILE A 138 -2.77 8.46 -5.73
C ILE A 138 -2.80 9.78 -4.97
N HIS A 139 -3.12 9.69 -3.69
CA HIS A 139 -2.85 10.74 -2.70
C HIS A 139 -1.81 10.27 -1.70
N HIS A 140 -0.88 11.15 -1.34
CA HIS A 140 0.19 10.84 -0.40
C HIS A 140 0.75 12.10 0.29
N ALA A 141 1.56 11.89 1.33
CA ALA A 141 2.21 12.97 2.05
C ALA A 141 3.69 12.68 2.30
N ASN A 142 4.52 13.72 2.36
CA ASN A 142 5.96 13.63 2.65
C ASN A 142 6.71 12.63 1.76
N TRP A 143 6.51 12.73 0.45
CA TRP A 143 7.22 11.93 -0.53
C TRP A 143 8.74 12.17 -0.46
N GLU A 144 9.53 11.10 -0.48
CA GLU A 144 11.00 11.20 -0.46
C GLU A 144 11.65 11.14 -1.86
N GLY A 145 10.84 11.07 -2.93
CA GLY A 145 11.34 11.15 -4.30
C GLY A 145 11.55 12.58 -4.81
N PRO A 146 12.15 12.72 -6.00
CA PRO A 146 12.50 14.01 -6.58
C PRO A 146 11.27 14.86 -6.95
N GLY A 147 11.45 16.19 -6.99
CA GLY A 147 10.47 17.13 -7.53
C GLY A 147 9.37 17.59 -6.57
N ILE A 148 9.26 17.04 -5.37
CA ILE A 148 8.23 17.40 -4.38
C ILE A 148 8.90 17.85 -3.08
N ARG A 149 8.37 18.91 -2.46
CA ARG A 149 8.84 19.37 -1.15
C ARG A 149 8.46 18.35 -0.06
N LYS A 150 9.42 18.03 0.81
CA LYS A 150 9.18 17.19 1.99
C LYS A 150 8.10 17.83 2.88
N GLY A 151 7.28 16.98 3.51
CA GLY A 151 6.16 17.40 4.36
C GLY A 151 4.90 17.88 3.63
N THR A 152 4.90 17.93 2.29
CA THR A 152 3.72 18.32 1.51
C THR A 152 2.76 17.15 1.30
N VAL A 153 1.45 17.44 1.32
CA VAL A 153 0.39 16.53 0.85
C VAL A 153 0.17 16.78 -0.63
N MET A 154 0.27 15.73 -1.43
CA MET A 154 0.03 15.77 -2.87
C MET A 154 -1.16 14.88 -3.20
N ARG A 155 -2.00 15.38 -4.10
CA ARG A 155 -3.26 14.75 -4.50
C ARG A 155 -3.28 14.54 -6.01
N ASN A 156 -3.99 13.49 -6.45
CA ASN A 156 -4.13 13.14 -7.86
C ASN A 156 -2.78 12.98 -8.58
N VAL A 157 -1.81 12.39 -7.90
CA VAL A 157 -0.46 12.15 -8.43
C VAL A 157 -0.50 10.91 -9.33
N SER A 158 -0.06 11.03 -10.58
CA SER A 158 -0.04 9.89 -11.50
C SER A 158 1.03 8.87 -11.12
N VAL A 159 0.68 7.59 -11.24
CA VAL A 159 1.56 6.44 -11.05
C VAL A 159 1.35 5.46 -12.18
N MET A 160 2.43 5.16 -12.87
CA MET A 160 2.47 4.21 -13.97
C MET A 160 3.10 2.91 -13.52
N ASP A 161 2.42 1.80 -13.78
CA ASP A 161 2.99 0.46 -13.67
C ASP A 161 3.95 0.20 -14.84
N VAL A 162 5.16 -0.21 -14.47
CA VAL A 162 6.25 -0.57 -15.38
C VAL A 162 6.75 -1.99 -15.14
N SER A 163 5.99 -2.80 -14.39
CA SER A 163 6.26 -4.23 -14.23
C SER A 163 6.07 -4.97 -15.55
N GLU A 164 6.87 -6.01 -15.76
CA GLU A 164 6.79 -6.84 -16.98
C GLU A 164 5.41 -7.49 -17.08
N ASP A 165 4.90 -8.03 -15.96
CA ASP A 165 3.68 -8.84 -15.89
C ASP A 165 2.38 -8.07 -15.62
N ASN A 166 2.43 -6.73 -15.55
CA ASN A 166 1.29 -5.90 -15.14
C ASN A 166 0.74 -6.23 -13.74
N ASP A 167 1.66 -6.54 -12.82
CA ASP A 167 1.36 -6.98 -11.46
C ASP A 167 1.67 -5.92 -10.41
N TRP A 168 1.99 -4.69 -10.85
CA TRP A 168 2.26 -3.54 -9.99
C TRP A 168 3.42 -3.77 -9.03
N THR A 169 4.40 -4.62 -9.36
CA THR A 169 5.62 -4.82 -8.56
C THR A 169 6.68 -3.75 -8.80
N ALA A 170 6.55 -2.99 -9.89
CA ALA A 170 7.46 -1.92 -10.26
C ALA A 170 6.66 -0.74 -10.84
N VAL A 171 6.80 0.45 -10.24
CA VAL A 171 6.04 1.64 -10.65
C VAL A 171 6.96 2.84 -10.86
N ARG A 172 6.52 3.81 -11.67
CA ARG A 172 7.09 5.15 -11.70
C ARG A 172 6.05 6.15 -11.21
N VAL A 173 6.51 7.11 -10.42
CA VAL A 173 5.64 8.14 -9.82
C VAL A 173 5.95 9.47 -10.51
N GLN A 174 4.90 10.26 -10.72
CA GLN A 174 4.98 11.62 -11.19
C GLN A 174 6.03 12.45 -10.43
N VAL A 175 6.75 13.31 -11.15
CA VAL A 175 7.76 14.24 -10.60
C VAL A 175 7.24 15.66 -10.70
N GLY A 176 7.16 16.35 -9.56
CA GLY A 176 6.66 17.72 -9.52
C GLY A 176 5.18 17.81 -9.88
N HIS A 177 4.80 18.80 -10.69
CA HIS A 177 3.41 19.11 -11.03
C HIS A 177 3.01 18.70 -12.45
N ASP A 178 3.95 18.13 -13.23
CA ASP A 178 3.69 17.64 -14.58
C ASP A 178 3.31 16.16 -14.51
N SER A 179 2.08 15.83 -14.91
CA SER A 179 1.53 14.46 -14.89
C SER A 179 2.20 13.52 -15.87
N ASP A 180 2.84 14.02 -16.92
CA ASP A 180 3.50 13.19 -17.93
C ASP A 180 4.95 12.85 -17.52
N ALA A 181 5.53 13.68 -16.63
CA ALA A 181 6.88 13.51 -16.15
C ALA A 181 6.98 12.47 -15.02
N HIS A 182 7.53 11.30 -15.33
CA HIS A 182 7.70 10.18 -14.40
C HIS A 182 9.15 9.99 -13.98
N GLY A 183 9.36 9.72 -12.69
CA GLY A 183 10.69 9.57 -12.11
C GLY A 183 11.31 8.19 -12.33
N ARG A 184 12.23 7.82 -11.44
CA ARG A 184 12.82 6.47 -11.42
C ARG A 184 11.77 5.40 -11.10
N THR A 185 12.13 4.15 -11.36
CA THR A 185 11.33 2.99 -10.96
C THR A 185 11.47 2.73 -9.45
N TYR A 186 10.33 2.49 -8.81
CA TYR A 186 10.20 2.10 -7.41
C TYR A 186 9.60 0.70 -7.34
N ALA A 187 10.18 -0.16 -6.50
CA ALA A 187 9.60 -1.47 -6.24
C ALA A 187 8.50 -1.37 -5.19
N THR A 188 7.42 -2.10 -5.40
CA THR A 188 6.21 -2.10 -4.58
C THR A 188 5.89 -3.53 -4.14
N TYR A 189 5.16 -3.66 -3.04
CA TYR A 189 4.63 -4.97 -2.62
C TYR A 189 3.26 -5.26 -3.26
N GLY A 190 2.48 -4.21 -3.49
CA GLY A 190 1.10 -4.29 -3.96
C GLY A 190 0.20 -3.39 -3.11
N PHE A 191 -1.05 -3.81 -2.97
CA PHE A 191 -2.14 -3.06 -2.38
C PHE A 191 -2.67 -3.73 -1.12
N ILE A 192 -2.95 -2.93 -0.10
CA ILE A 192 -3.71 -3.32 1.10
C ILE A 192 -5.12 -2.74 0.97
N PHE A 193 -6.13 -3.56 1.20
CA PHE A 193 -7.53 -3.14 1.12
C PHE A 193 -8.09 -2.94 2.53
N ASP A 194 -8.96 -1.94 2.71
CA ASP A 194 -9.70 -1.73 3.96
C ASP A 194 -10.86 -2.73 4.12
N ARG A 195 -10.50 -4.01 4.14
CA ARG A 195 -11.41 -5.13 4.39
C ARG A 195 -10.62 -6.25 5.04
N PRO A 196 -11.21 -6.96 6.01
CA PRO A 196 -10.51 -7.99 6.75
C PRO A 196 -10.12 -9.17 5.86
N GLU A 197 -8.96 -9.76 6.15
CA GLU A 197 -8.52 -10.98 5.51
C GLU A 197 -9.50 -12.13 5.84
N GLY A 198 -9.82 -12.97 4.86
CA GLY A 198 -10.80 -14.06 5.02
C GLY A 198 -12.25 -13.71 4.69
N MET A 199 -12.63 -12.43 4.63
CA MET A 199 -13.89 -12.00 4.02
C MET A 199 -13.74 -11.90 2.50
N THR A 200 -13.53 -13.04 1.83
CA THR A 200 -13.73 -13.08 0.37
C THR A 200 -15.16 -12.62 0.12
N ALA A 201 -15.35 -11.57 -0.68
CA ALA A 201 -16.68 -11.14 -1.13
C ALA A 201 -17.48 -12.39 -1.54
N PRO A 202 -18.71 -12.59 -1.06
CA PRO A 202 -19.44 -13.82 -1.34
C PRO A 202 -19.52 -14.00 -2.85
N ARG A 203 -18.84 -15.04 -3.37
CA ARG A 203 -18.95 -15.50 -4.76
C ARG A 203 -20.25 -16.29 -4.95
N GLY A 204 -21.37 -15.69 -4.57
CA GLY A 204 -22.70 -16.29 -4.66
C GLY A 204 -23.76 -15.35 -4.11
N PRO A 205 -25.02 -15.47 -4.56
CA PRO A 205 -26.10 -14.64 -4.05
C PRO A 205 -26.22 -14.84 -2.54
N ILE A 206 -26.27 -13.72 -1.83
CA ILE A 206 -26.52 -13.68 -0.38
C ILE A 206 -27.91 -14.27 -0.14
N MET A 207 -27.99 -15.51 0.32
CA MET A 207 -29.21 -16.07 0.88
C MET A 207 -29.39 -15.45 2.27
N VAL A 208 -30.13 -14.34 2.32
CA VAL A 208 -30.64 -13.83 3.60
C VAL A 208 -31.64 -14.87 4.11
N ARG A 209 -31.30 -15.55 5.21
CA ARG A 209 -32.25 -16.39 5.94
C ARG A 209 -33.22 -15.46 6.66
N ASP A 210 -34.27 -15.05 5.95
CA ASP A 210 -35.36 -14.29 6.53
C ASP A 210 -35.98 -15.14 7.64
N SER A 211 -35.88 -14.64 8.87
CA SER A 211 -36.41 -15.31 10.06
C SER A 211 -37.77 -14.71 10.36
N ARG A 212 -38.76 -15.02 9.51
CA ARG A 212 -40.17 -14.73 9.78
C ARG A 212 -40.90 -16.03 10.09
N PRO A 213 -41.51 -16.19 11.27
CA PRO A 213 -42.39 -17.31 11.54
C PRO A 213 -43.64 -17.19 10.66
N LEU A 214 -44.07 -18.33 10.10
CA LEU A 214 -45.28 -18.50 9.30
C LEU A 214 -46.51 -17.93 10.03
N GLN A 215 -47.15 -16.91 9.44
CA GLN A 215 -48.54 -16.62 9.73
C GLN A 215 -49.39 -17.43 8.75
N GLU A 216 -49.88 -18.57 9.21
CA GLU A 216 -50.95 -19.32 8.56
C GLU A 216 -52.23 -18.47 8.63
N VAL A 217 -52.75 -18.07 7.48
CA VAL A 217 -54.07 -17.44 7.36
C VAL A 217 -54.94 -18.42 6.56
N ALA A 218 -55.93 -18.97 7.25
CA ALA A 218 -56.78 -20.05 6.79
C ALA A 218 -57.45 -19.77 5.43
N GLU A 219 -57.40 -20.79 4.59
CA GLU A 219 -58.18 -20.95 3.37
C GLU A 219 -59.68 -21.14 3.68
N ALA A 220 -60.56 -20.40 3.00
CA ALA A 220 -61.95 -20.78 2.77
C ALA A 220 -62.56 -19.90 1.64
N PRO A 221 -63.63 -20.35 0.96
CA PRO A 221 -63.69 -21.40 -0.04
C PRO A 221 -64.01 -20.83 -1.45
N ALA A 222 -63.86 -21.69 -2.47
CA ALA A 222 -64.00 -21.36 -3.90
C ALA A 222 -65.47 -21.14 -4.37
N PRO A 223 -65.74 -20.91 -5.68
CA PRO A 223 -66.37 -19.72 -6.24
C PRO A 223 -67.86 -19.87 -6.57
N SER A 224 -68.63 -18.78 -6.50
CA SER A 224 -70.03 -18.75 -6.95
C SER A 224 -70.18 -18.00 -8.28
N SER A 225 -70.73 -18.72 -9.25
CA SER A 225 -71.18 -18.29 -10.58
C SER A 225 -72.57 -17.65 -10.51
N HIS A 226 -72.78 -16.42 -10.99
CA HIS A 226 -74.09 -16.00 -11.52
C HIS A 226 -74.10 -14.67 -12.34
N LEU A 227 -74.80 -14.72 -13.49
CA LEU A 227 -75.48 -13.66 -14.29
C LEU A 227 -74.60 -12.62 -15.00
N ARG A 228 -74.39 -12.71 -16.33
CA ARG A 228 -75.26 -12.25 -17.45
C ARG A 228 -75.83 -10.83 -17.26
N PHE A 229 -75.41 -9.88 -18.10
CA PHE A 229 -76.19 -9.39 -19.26
C PHE A 229 -75.46 -8.27 -20.04
N ILE A 230 -75.32 -8.49 -21.36
CA ILE A 230 -75.25 -7.59 -22.54
C ILE A 230 -74.65 -6.16 -22.44
N ASN A 231 -73.70 -5.87 -23.33
CA ASN A 231 -73.99 -4.93 -24.40
C ASN A 231 -73.25 -5.25 -25.71
N THR A 232 -74.01 -5.20 -26.78
CA THR A 232 -73.61 -5.37 -28.18
C THR A 232 -73.15 -4.03 -28.71
N SER A 233 -71.95 -3.97 -29.30
CA SER A 233 -71.61 -2.92 -30.27
C SER A 233 -70.72 -3.49 -31.36
N VAL A 234 -71.41 -3.86 -32.43
CA VAL A 234 -71.05 -3.77 -33.85
C VAL A 234 -69.88 -2.83 -34.15
N GLY A 235 -68.97 -3.29 -35.02
CA GLY A 235 -68.02 -2.45 -35.74
C GLY A 235 -66.76 -3.20 -36.14
N GLY A 236 -66.83 -4.02 -37.19
CA GLY A 236 -66.03 -3.77 -38.40
C GLY A 236 -64.77 -4.65 -38.42
N LEU A 237 -64.76 -5.74 -39.22
CA LEU A 237 -64.07 -5.78 -40.51
C LEU A 237 -62.60 -5.32 -40.35
N GLY A 238 -61.61 -6.18 -40.16
CA GLY A 238 -61.31 -7.34 -41.00
C GLY A 238 -60.52 -6.88 -42.22
N VAL A 239 -59.20 -7.02 -42.18
CA VAL A 239 -58.36 -7.39 -43.34
C VAL A 239 -57.04 -7.96 -42.83
N GLU A 240 -56.95 -9.29 -42.93
CA GLU A 240 -55.70 -9.97 -43.30
C GLU A 240 -55.15 -9.36 -44.60
N ALA A 241 -53.82 -9.31 -44.74
CA ALA A 241 -53.10 -10.21 -45.63
C ALA A 241 -51.71 -9.69 -45.99
N ALA A 242 -50.74 -10.58 -45.79
CA ALA A 242 -49.70 -10.94 -46.74
C ALA A 242 -48.49 -10.00 -46.98
N ARG A 243 -47.33 -10.65 -46.74
CA ARG A 243 -45.96 -10.44 -47.27
C ARG A 243 -45.01 -9.57 -46.47
#